data_AF-G8B1L9-F1
#
_entry.id   AF-G8B1L9-F1
#
_cell.length_a   1.000
_cell.length_b   1.000
_cell.length_c   1.000
_cell.angle_alpha   90.00
_cell.angle_beta   90.00
_cell.angle_gamma   90.00
#
_symmetry.space_group_name_H-M   'P 1'
#
loop_
_entity.id
_entity.type
_entity.pdbx_description
1 polymer ?
#
loop_
_entity_poly.entity_id
_entity_poly.type
_entity_poly.pdbx_seq_one_letter_code
_entity_poly.pdbx_strand_id
1 'polypeptide(L)'
;MKAFLCTFSIVLAAAMSVNGDMPGELKPAFQECHNELLGTPHEEPTGPPNMDDPKVKCIHACVAKKIGHMVDGKIVAEKEIESAKQHMPNADNSLTDKITECANKANEQSDECEVSAAFHKCIVEKVGPPEHHH
;
A
#
# COMPACT_ATOMS: atom_id res chain seq x y z
N MET A 1 29.88 -35.16 -43.40
CA MET A 1 30.67 -34.56 -42.31
C MET A 1 30.20 -33.13 -42.09
N LYS A 2 29.62 -32.86 -40.92
CA LYS A 2 29.42 -31.57 -40.22
C LYS A 2 28.94 -30.36 -41.05
N ALA A 3 27.63 -30.22 -41.17
CA ALA A 3 27.00 -28.90 -41.29
C ALA A 3 26.92 -28.30 -39.87
N PHE A 4 27.70 -27.25 -39.61
CA PHE A 4 27.60 -26.48 -38.37
C PHE A 4 26.33 -25.61 -38.45
N LEU A 5 25.25 -26.11 -37.83
CA LEU A 5 24.08 -25.32 -37.50
C LEU A 5 24.45 -24.36 -36.35
N CYS A 6 24.90 -23.15 -36.70
CA CYS A 6 24.94 -22.03 -35.78
C CYS A 6 23.52 -21.48 -35.61
N THR A 7 22.66 -22.26 -34.96
CA THR A 7 21.34 -21.78 -34.51
C THR A 7 21.54 -20.92 -33.27
N PHE A 8 21.57 -19.61 -33.51
CA PHE A 8 21.10 -18.54 -32.63
C PHE A 8 20.65 -19.00 -31.23
N SER A 9 21.60 -19.08 -30.29
CA SER A 9 21.28 -18.97 -28.87
C SER A 9 21.07 -17.49 -28.55
N ILE A 10 19.91 -16.97 -28.96
CA ILE A 10 19.39 -15.71 -28.42
C ILE A 10 18.93 -16.05 -27.00
N VAL A 11 19.86 -15.92 -26.07
CA VAL A 11 19.55 -15.69 -24.67
C VAL A 11 19.03 -14.25 -24.61
N LEU A 12 17.73 -14.05 -24.81
CA LEU A 12 17.09 -12.79 -24.43
C LEU A 12 16.09 -13.08 -23.33
N ALA A 13 16.53 -12.72 -22.12
CA ALA A 13 15.75 -12.26 -21.00
C ALA A 13 14.40 -12.96 -20.80
N ALA A 14 14.40 -13.98 -19.94
CA ALA A 14 13.35 -14.03 -18.93
C ALA A 14 13.41 -12.70 -18.18
N ALA A 15 12.63 -11.72 -18.64
CA ALA A 15 12.23 -10.61 -17.80
C ALA A 15 11.43 -11.24 -16.67
N MET A 16 12.13 -11.60 -15.60
CA MET A 16 11.53 -11.81 -14.30
C MET A 16 10.99 -10.45 -13.88
N SER A 17 9.80 -10.10 -14.37
CA SER A 17 8.96 -9.12 -13.72
C SER A 17 8.53 -9.75 -12.41
N VAL A 18 9.40 -9.58 -11.40
CA VAL A 18 9.07 -9.80 -10.00
C VAL A 18 8.06 -8.71 -9.66
N ASN A 19 6.79 -9.01 -9.90
CA ASN A 19 5.70 -8.14 -9.49
C ASN A 19 5.55 -8.31 -7.98
N GLY A 20 5.84 -7.25 -7.23
CA GLY A 20 5.29 -7.11 -5.89
C GLY A 20 3.78 -6.93 -6.03
N ASP A 21 3.05 -8.04 -6.15
CA ASP A 21 1.61 -8.00 -6.40
C ASP A 21 0.90 -7.40 -5.18
N MET A 22 0.37 -6.19 -5.37
CA MET A 22 -0.56 -5.56 -4.44
C MET A 22 -1.76 -6.50 -4.20
N PRO A 23 -2.25 -6.66 -2.96
CA PRO A 23 -3.43 -7.48 -2.68
C PRO A 23 -4.60 -7.16 -3.62
N GLY A 24 -5.30 -8.19 -4.11
CA GLY A 24 -6.24 -8.06 -5.22
C GLY A 24 -7.37 -7.04 -5.02
N GLU A 25 -7.74 -6.75 -3.78
CA GLU A 25 -8.77 -5.76 -3.42
C GLU A 25 -8.22 -4.31 -3.40
N LEU A 26 -6.92 -4.14 -3.16
CA LEU A 26 -6.27 -2.83 -3.13
C LEU A 26 -6.00 -2.29 -4.53
N LYS A 27 -5.67 -3.17 -5.49
CA LYS A 27 -5.34 -2.80 -6.88
C LYS A 27 -6.45 -1.98 -7.58
N PRO A 28 -7.73 -2.41 -7.61
CA PRO A 28 -8.78 -1.64 -8.27
C PRO A 28 -9.04 -0.30 -7.56
N ALA A 29 -9.08 -0.29 -6.22
CA ALA A 29 -9.28 0.94 -5.45
C ALA A 29 -8.14 1.95 -5.70
N PHE A 30 -6.89 1.47 -5.73
CA PHE A 30 -5.73 2.28 -6.02
C PHE A 30 -5.81 2.90 -7.43
N GLN A 31 -6.08 2.08 -8.45
CA GLN A 31 -6.18 2.57 -9.84
C GLN A 31 -7.26 3.63 -9.99
N GLU A 32 -8.42 3.42 -9.38
CA GLU A 32 -9.52 4.38 -9.42
C GLU A 32 -9.12 5.71 -8.74
N CYS A 33 -8.58 5.65 -7.52
CA CYS A 33 -8.12 6.82 -6.79
C CYS A 33 -7.00 7.59 -7.50
N HIS A 34 -6.05 6.87 -8.10
CA HIS A 34 -4.98 7.48 -8.89
C HIS A 34 -5.55 8.22 -10.10
N ASN A 35 -6.48 7.60 -10.83
CA ASN A 35 -7.12 8.21 -11.99
C ASN A 35 -7.97 9.44 -11.59
N GLU A 36 -8.74 9.36 -10.50
CA GLU A 36 -9.56 10.45 -9.98
C GLU A 36 -8.70 11.68 -9.60
N LEU A 37 -7.54 11.47 -8.97
CA LEU A 37 -6.72 12.55 -8.41
C LEU A 37 -5.61 13.05 -9.35
N LEU A 38 -5.10 12.21 -10.24
CA LEU A 38 -3.97 12.55 -11.12
C LEU A 38 -4.34 12.62 -12.60
N GLY A 39 -5.47 12.04 -13.00
CA GLY A 39 -5.94 12.07 -14.39
C GLY A 39 -5.04 11.32 -15.37
N THR A 40 -4.11 10.50 -14.88
CA THR A 40 -3.20 9.68 -15.68
C THR A 40 -3.27 8.22 -15.27
N PRO A 41 -3.02 7.28 -16.21
CA PRO A 41 -2.85 5.88 -15.88
C PRO A 41 -1.80 5.73 -14.78
N HIS A 42 -2.09 4.85 -13.83
CA HIS A 42 -1.16 4.52 -12.76
C HIS A 42 0.08 3.82 -13.30
N GLU A 43 1.26 4.37 -13.00
CA GLU A 43 2.53 3.63 -13.06
C GLU A 43 2.79 3.02 -11.68
N GLU A 44 3.01 1.70 -11.60
CA GLU A 44 3.20 1.01 -10.32
C GLU A 44 4.32 1.68 -9.48
N PRO A 45 4.09 1.95 -8.18
CA PRO A 45 5.07 2.67 -7.38
C PRO A 45 6.31 1.80 -7.21
N THR A 46 7.49 2.37 -7.43
CA THR A 46 8.77 1.70 -7.20
C THR A 46 9.32 2.06 -5.83
N GLY A 47 8.65 1.59 -4.77
CA GLY A 47 9.10 1.77 -3.39
C GLY A 47 8.01 2.21 -2.40
N PRO A 48 8.38 2.50 -1.14
CA PRO A 48 7.44 2.95 -0.13
C PRO A 48 6.80 4.30 -0.50
N PRO A 49 5.55 4.54 -0.11
CA PRO A 49 4.86 5.79 -0.44
C PRO A 49 5.54 6.98 0.24
N ASN A 50 5.76 8.07 -0.52
CA ASN A 50 6.22 9.34 0.03
C ASN A 50 5.05 10.07 0.70
N MET A 51 4.85 9.86 1.99
CA MET A 51 3.77 10.49 2.77
C MET A 51 4.01 11.98 3.06
N ASP A 52 5.02 12.62 2.47
CA ASP A 52 5.16 14.08 2.43
C ASP A 52 4.62 14.70 1.13
N ASP A 53 4.38 13.90 0.09
CA ASP A 53 3.72 14.36 -1.14
C ASP A 53 2.20 14.49 -0.91
N PRO A 54 1.62 15.70 -1.03
CA PRO A 54 0.18 15.91 -0.84
C PRO A 54 -0.71 15.01 -1.70
N LYS A 55 -0.28 14.68 -2.92
CA LYS A 55 -1.02 13.79 -3.81
C LYS A 55 -1.04 12.36 -3.29
N VAL A 56 0.10 11.87 -2.81
CA VAL A 56 0.22 10.52 -2.24
C VAL A 56 -0.63 10.39 -0.99
N LYS A 57 -0.62 11.39 -0.10
CA LYS A 57 -1.48 11.43 1.08
C LYS A 57 -2.96 11.26 0.72
N CYS A 58 -3.43 12.03 -0.28
CA CYS A 58 -4.82 11.98 -0.70
C CYS A 58 -5.19 10.70 -1.46
N ILE A 59 -4.27 10.13 -2.25
CA ILE A 59 -4.48 8.81 -2.86
C ILE A 59 -4.65 7.76 -1.76
N HIS A 60 -3.80 7.78 -0.74
CA HIS A 60 -3.90 6.83 0.38
C HIS A 60 -5.22 6.99 1.15
N ALA A 61 -5.67 8.22 1.40
CA ALA A 61 -6.99 8.49 1.99
C ALA A 61 -8.15 7.99 1.12
N CYS A 62 -8.08 8.22 -0.19
CA CYS A 62 -9.08 7.73 -1.14
C CYS A 62 -9.17 6.20 -1.13
N VAL A 63 -8.03 5.51 -1.16
CA VAL A 63 -8.00 4.03 -1.10
C VAL A 63 -8.61 3.56 0.20
N ALA A 64 -8.22 4.13 1.35
CA ALA A 64 -8.76 3.78 2.65
C ALA A 64 -10.29 3.95 2.71
N LYS A 65 -10.84 4.98 2.07
CA LYS A 65 -12.30 5.18 1.97
C LYS A 65 -12.96 4.07 1.14
N LYS A 66 -12.41 3.74 -0.03
CA LYS A 66 -12.99 2.73 -0.93
C LYS A 66 -13.01 1.33 -0.31
N ILE A 67 -12.00 0.99 0.50
CA ILE A 67 -11.94 -0.30 1.20
C ILE A 67 -12.59 -0.26 2.60
N GLY A 68 -13.20 0.86 2.99
CA GLY A 68 -13.94 0.99 4.25
C GLY A 68 -13.08 1.17 5.51
N HIS A 69 -11.77 1.36 5.36
CA HIS A 69 -10.85 1.68 6.44
C HIS A 69 -10.97 3.14 6.91
N MET A 70 -11.58 4.00 6.10
CA MET A 70 -11.88 5.38 6.44
C MET A 70 -13.35 5.71 6.17
N VAL A 71 -14.05 6.25 7.17
CA VAL A 71 -15.45 6.68 7.10
C VAL A 71 -15.56 8.08 7.71
N ASP A 72 -16.30 8.98 7.05
CA ASP A 72 -16.45 10.38 7.47
C ASP A 72 -15.11 11.10 7.74
N GLY A 73 -14.10 10.80 6.91
CA GLY A 73 -12.75 11.35 7.02
C GLY A 73 -11.92 10.81 8.19
N LYS A 74 -12.37 9.75 8.86
CA LYS A 74 -11.70 9.15 10.03
C LYS A 74 -11.34 7.70 9.80
N ILE A 75 -10.17 7.28 10.30
CA ILE A 75 -9.74 5.88 10.32
C ILE A 75 -10.66 5.07 11.24
N VAL A 76 -11.13 3.94 10.71
CA VAL A 76 -11.89 2.92 11.43
C VAL A 76 -10.91 1.89 11.96
N ALA A 77 -10.47 2.08 13.21
CA ALA A 77 -9.45 1.23 13.84
C ALA A 77 -9.77 -0.27 13.77
N GLU A 78 -11.05 -0.65 13.93
CA GLU A 78 -11.49 -2.04 13.85
C GLU A 78 -11.20 -2.69 12.50
N LYS A 79 -11.33 -1.93 11.40
CA LYS A 79 -11.05 -2.41 10.04
C LYS A 79 -9.56 -2.58 9.79
N GLU A 80 -8.76 -1.65 10.29
CA GLU A 80 -7.29 -1.78 10.29
C GLU A 80 -6.83 -3.00 11.10
N ILE A 81 -7.42 -3.24 12.27
CA ILE A 81 -7.12 -4.42 13.10
C ILE A 81 -7.53 -5.71 12.41
N GLU A 82 -8.71 -5.75 11.78
CA GLU A 82 -9.19 -6.90 11.00
C GLU A 82 -8.21 -7.23 9.87
N SER A 83 -7.84 -6.22 9.08
CA SER A 83 -6.86 -6.36 7.98
C SER A 83 -5.49 -6.78 8.50
N ALA A 84 -5.00 -6.19 9.58
CA ALA A 84 -3.74 -6.55 10.20
C ALA A 84 -3.72 -8.02 10.66
N LYS A 85 -4.81 -8.52 11.27
CA LYS A 85 -4.92 -9.92 11.68
C LYS A 85 -4.97 -10.89 10.50
N GLN A 86 -5.56 -10.48 9.38
CA GLN A 86 -5.58 -11.29 8.16
C GLN A 86 -4.19 -11.44 7.53
N HIS A 87 -3.39 -10.37 7.52
CA HIS A 87 -2.06 -10.35 6.90
C HIS A 87 -0.93 -10.74 7.85
N MET A 88 -1.13 -10.57 9.16
CA MET A 88 -0.18 -10.90 10.22
C MET A 88 -0.86 -11.76 11.29
N PRO A 89 -1.24 -13.02 10.98
CA PRO A 89 -2.01 -13.88 11.89
C PRO A 89 -1.26 -14.22 13.19
N ASN A 90 0.06 -14.05 13.22
CA ASN A 90 0.91 -14.28 14.39
C ASN A 90 1.26 -12.99 15.15
N ALA A 91 0.70 -11.83 14.77
CA ALA A 91 0.93 -10.60 15.48
C ALA A 91 0.40 -10.69 16.92
N ASP A 92 1.18 -10.17 17.87
CA ASP A 92 0.76 -10.12 19.25
C ASP A 92 -0.33 -9.05 19.47
N ASN A 93 -0.93 -9.06 20.66
CA ASN A 93 -1.95 -8.07 21.02
C ASN A 93 -1.43 -6.62 21.00
N SER A 94 -0.10 -6.41 21.07
CA SER A 94 0.47 -5.06 21.02
C SER A 94 0.24 -4.39 19.66
N LEU A 95 0.06 -5.16 18.58
CA LEU A 95 -0.29 -4.60 17.27
C LEU A 95 -1.68 -3.94 17.30
N THR A 96 -2.65 -4.55 17.98
CA THR A 96 -4.01 -4.00 18.11
C THR A 96 -4.00 -2.67 18.88
N ASP A 97 -3.22 -2.61 19.97
CA ASP A 97 -3.09 -1.40 20.78
C ASP A 97 -2.41 -0.27 19.98
N LYS A 98 -1.33 -0.59 19.25
CA LYS A 98 -0.62 0.36 18.39
C LYS A 98 -1.51 0.91 17.28
N ILE A 99 -2.30 0.06 16.62
CA ILE A 99 -3.25 0.49 15.58
C ILE A 99 -4.30 1.43 16.17
N THR A 100 -4.87 1.08 17.31
CA THR A 100 -5.88 1.91 17.99
C THR A 100 -5.32 3.27 18.39
N GLU A 101 -4.11 3.29 18.97
CA GLU A 101 -3.42 4.53 19.32
C GLU A 101 -3.18 5.42 18.08
N CYS A 102 -2.68 4.83 17.00
CA CYS A 102 -2.44 5.55 15.75
C CYS A 102 -3.71 6.10 15.11
N ALA A 103 -4.81 5.33 15.12
CA ALA A 103 -6.09 5.78 14.59
C ALA A 103 -6.64 6.96 15.40
N ASN A 104 -6.58 6.89 16.74
CA ASN A 104 -7.03 7.97 17.61
C ASN A 104 -6.24 9.27 17.36
N LYS A 105 -4.91 9.18 17.32
CA LYS A 105 -4.03 10.33 17.03
C LYS A 105 -4.25 10.90 15.62
N ALA A 106 -4.42 10.03 14.63
CA ALA A 106 -4.66 10.45 13.25
C ALA A 106 -6.01 11.17 13.10
N ASN A 107 -7.04 10.71 13.80
CA ASN A 107 -8.40 11.26 13.73
C ASN A 107 -8.54 12.66 14.39
N GLU A 108 -7.47 13.19 14.98
CA GLU A 108 -7.37 14.58 15.45
C GLU A 108 -6.97 15.55 14.33
N GLN A 109 -6.55 15.06 13.16
CA GLN A 109 -6.18 15.90 12.02
C GLN A 109 -7.41 16.55 11.35
N SER A 110 -7.17 17.63 10.62
CA SER A 110 -8.23 18.50 10.07
C SER A 110 -8.87 18.01 8.77
N ASP A 111 -8.16 17.21 7.98
CA ASP A 111 -8.64 16.71 6.69
C ASP A 111 -8.22 15.26 6.45
N GLU A 112 -8.95 14.57 5.58
CA GLU A 112 -8.80 13.14 5.34
C GLU A 112 -7.41 12.73 4.80
N CYS A 113 -6.74 13.61 4.06
CA CYS A 113 -5.40 13.33 3.53
C CYS A 113 -4.36 13.35 4.68
N GLU A 114 -4.44 14.35 5.56
CA GLU A 114 -3.57 14.43 6.74
C GLU A 114 -3.89 13.35 7.78
N VAL A 115 -5.17 12.97 7.95
CA VAL A 115 -5.57 11.81 8.78
C VAL A 115 -4.86 10.55 8.27
N SER A 116 -4.98 10.25 6.98
CA SER A 116 -4.37 9.07 6.36
C SER A 116 -2.84 9.06 6.49
N ALA A 117 -2.21 10.22 6.30
CA ALA A 117 -0.77 10.38 6.42
C ALA A 117 -0.27 10.23 7.87
N ALA A 118 -0.96 10.84 8.83
CA ALA A 118 -0.64 10.73 10.24
C ALA A 118 -0.77 9.28 10.74
N PHE A 119 -1.81 8.57 10.29
CA PHE A 119 -1.99 7.15 10.59
C PHE A 119 -0.83 6.31 10.07
N HIS A 120 -0.51 6.42 8.77
CA HIS A 120 0.59 5.66 8.14
C HIS A 120 1.93 5.91 8.85
N LYS A 121 2.28 7.17 9.09
CA LYS A 121 3.52 7.55 9.78
C LYS A 121 3.59 6.93 11.19
N CYS A 122 2.50 6.98 11.93
CA CYS A 122 2.42 6.40 13.28
C CYS A 122 2.60 4.88 13.27
N ILE A 123 1.97 4.18 12.31
CA ILE A 123 2.14 2.72 12.17
C ILE A 123 3.59 2.38 11.86
N VAL A 124 4.21 3.05 10.89
CA VAL A 124 5.62 2.82 10.53
C VAL A 124 6.55 3.07 11.72
N GLU A 125 6.30 4.11 12.52
CA GLU A 125 7.08 4.41 13.72
C GLU A 125 6.97 3.31 14.79
N LYS A 126 5.78 2.74 15.00
CA LYS A 126 5.51 1.78 16.09
C LYS A 126 5.68 0.31 15.72
N VAL A 127 5.49 -0.02 14.45
CA VAL A 127 5.45 -1.40 13.94
C VAL A 127 6.63 -1.67 13.00
N GLY A 128 7.19 -0.63 12.38
CA GLY A 128 8.21 -0.73 11.34
C GLY A 128 7.60 -0.60 9.94
N PRO A 129 8.45 -0.45 8.91
CA PRO A 129 7.99 -0.45 7.53
C PRO A 129 7.39 -1.82 7.15
N PRO A 130 6.41 -1.86 6.24
CA PRO A 130 5.90 -3.13 5.73
C PRO A 130 7.06 -3.98 5.16
N GLU A 131 7.13 -5.25 5.54
CA GLU A 131 8.10 -6.17 4.94
C GLU A 131 7.74 -6.39 3.47
N HIS A 132 8.60 -5.89 2.57
CA HIS A 132 8.55 -6.30 1.17
C HIS A 132 9.22 -7.67 1.08
N HIS A 133 8.42 -8.75 1.05
CA HIS A 133 8.95 -10.06 0.70
C HIS A 133 9.41 -9.99 -0.77
N HIS A 134 10.73 -9.91 -0.94
CA HIS A 134 11.45 -9.97 -2.21
C HIS A 134 11.50 -11.39 -2.76
#